data_AF-A0A962IW92-F1
#
_entry.id   AF-A0A962IW92-F1
#
_cell.length_a   1.000
_cell.length_b   1.000
_cell.length_c   1.000
_cell.angle_alpha   90.00
_cell.angle_beta   90.00
_cell.angle_gamma   90.00
#
_symmetry.space_group_name_H-M   'P 1'
#
loop_
_entity.id
_entity.type
_entity.pdbx_description
1 polymer ?
#
loop_
_entity_poly.entity_id
_entity_poly.type
_entity_poly.pdbx_seq_one_letter_code
_entity_poly.pdbx_strand_id
1 'polypeptide(L)'
;FGVLRIRGQEIDEQSLQVFSARFGPLEEAPFGRMSEADKAKIRNRYVTRLSNILVDGKPIGGLGNAEASWHSDMTYVETPPPASVLLGVEIPETGGDTCFADQQAAYAALPDDLKARVANLTIKHDAAHTSIGKLRPGFEPFDDPRDAPGAVHPVIRTHEETGEKVLYLGRREWACIPGLSLNESEALLDEIWHWATLPEFVWRQRWQPSDLIIWDNRRVLHRRDEFPQDSRRLMKRCQVLARTVSGREK
;
A
#
# COMPACT_ATOMS: atom_id res chain seq x y z
N PHE A 1 -11.89 -6.57 -11.64
CA PHE A 1 -10.43 -6.74 -11.59
C PHE A 1 -9.86 -5.83 -10.50
N GLY A 2 -8.92 -6.30 -9.68
CA GLY A 2 -8.29 -5.49 -8.61
C GLY A 2 -7.07 -4.68 -9.05
N VAL A 3 -6.48 -5.00 -10.21
CA VAL A 3 -5.32 -4.31 -10.78
C VAL A 3 -5.54 -4.10 -12.28
N LEU A 4 -5.16 -2.91 -12.78
CA LEU A 4 -5.14 -2.56 -14.19
C LEU A 4 -3.72 -2.19 -14.61
N ARG A 5 -3.32 -2.67 -15.79
CA ARG A 5 -2.04 -2.34 -16.42
C ARG A 5 -2.26 -1.74 -17.78
N ILE A 6 -1.68 -0.56 -18.00
CA ILE A 6 -1.68 0.14 -19.28
C ILE A 6 -0.21 0.31 -19.71
N ARG A 7 0.16 -0.27 -20.85
CA ARG A 7 1.53 -0.28 -21.38
C ARG A 7 1.82 1.00 -22.16
N GLY A 8 3.08 1.42 -22.23
CA GLY A 8 3.56 2.47 -23.14
C GLY A 8 2.95 3.87 -22.92
N GLN A 9 2.65 4.22 -21.67
CA GLN A 9 2.09 5.52 -21.29
C GLN A 9 3.20 6.56 -21.08
N GLU A 10 3.61 7.23 -22.16
CA GLU A 10 4.58 8.34 -22.11
C GLU A 10 3.89 9.64 -21.67
N ILE A 11 3.64 9.75 -20.36
CA ILE A 11 2.92 10.89 -19.76
C ILE A 11 3.79 11.65 -18.76
N ASP A 12 3.57 12.96 -18.67
CA ASP A 12 4.25 13.81 -17.69
C ASP A 12 3.54 13.80 -16.32
N GLU A 13 4.13 14.49 -15.33
CA GLU A 13 3.58 14.54 -13.96
C GLU A 13 2.19 15.19 -13.90
N GLN A 14 1.95 16.18 -14.75
CA GLN A 14 0.65 16.85 -14.82
C GLN A 14 -0.42 15.91 -15.37
N SER A 15 -0.11 15.18 -16.44
CA SER A 15 -1.02 14.21 -17.04
C SER A 15 -1.29 13.02 -16.12
N LEU A 16 -0.26 12.54 -15.41
CA LEU A 16 -0.40 11.51 -14.37
C LEU A 16 -1.35 11.97 -13.25
N GLN A 17 -1.17 13.21 -12.76
CA GLN A 17 -2.06 13.79 -11.75
C GLN A 17 -3.49 13.91 -12.26
N VAL A 18 -3.70 14.47 -13.45
CA VAL A 18 -5.03 14.63 -14.05
C VAL A 18 -5.72 13.29 -14.25
N PHE A 19 -4.97 12.27 -14.69
CA PHE A 19 -5.49 10.91 -14.82
C PHE A 19 -5.89 10.32 -13.46
N SER A 20 -5.02 10.43 -12.47
CA SER A 20 -5.24 9.86 -11.13
C SER A 20 -6.42 10.52 -10.42
N ALA A 21 -6.64 11.82 -10.62
CA ALA A 21 -7.75 12.57 -10.04
C ALA A 21 -9.15 12.09 -10.49
N ARG A 22 -9.23 11.29 -11.56
CA ARG A 22 -10.49 10.66 -11.99
C ARG A 22 -11.02 9.62 -10.99
N PHE A 23 -10.12 9.04 -10.19
CA PHE A 23 -10.46 8.03 -9.19
C PHE A 23 -10.85 8.64 -7.84
N GLY A 24 -10.54 9.91 -7.59
CA GLY A 24 -10.85 10.60 -6.33
C GLY A 24 -9.93 11.79 -6.07
N PRO A 25 -10.14 12.51 -4.95
CA PRO A 25 -9.18 13.52 -4.48
C PRO A 25 -7.79 12.88 -4.31
N LEU A 26 -6.73 13.66 -4.44
CA LEU A 26 -5.35 13.16 -4.33
C LEU A 26 -4.71 13.61 -3.03
N GLU A 27 -3.90 12.73 -2.45
CA GLU A 27 -3.03 13.09 -1.33
C GLU A 27 -1.85 13.92 -1.85
N GLU A 28 -1.48 14.96 -1.10
CA GLU A 28 -0.20 15.61 -1.32
C GLU A 28 0.95 14.67 -0.96
N ALA A 29 2.04 14.75 -1.72
CA ALA A 29 3.24 13.99 -1.41
C ALA A 29 3.79 14.38 -0.01
N PRO A 30 4.45 13.45 0.69
CA PRO A 30 4.93 13.70 2.03
C PRO A 30 6.14 14.65 2.01
N PHE A 31 5.87 15.96 2.15
CA PHE A 31 6.90 17.00 2.20
C PHE A 31 7.58 17.16 3.57
N GLY A 32 7.30 16.26 4.53
CA GLY A 32 7.86 16.33 5.87
C GLY A 32 7.57 17.67 6.56
N ARG A 33 8.60 18.26 7.18
CA ARG A 33 8.52 19.54 7.91
C ARG A 33 8.76 20.78 7.04
N MET A 34 8.61 20.68 5.71
CA MET A 34 8.74 21.84 4.82
C MET A 34 7.72 22.93 5.17
N SER A 35 8.15 24.20 5.11
CA SER A 35 7.26 25.34 5.28
C SER A 35 6.26 25.46 4.12
N GLU A 36 5.09 26.07 4.34
CA GLU A 36 4.13 26.31 3.24
C GLU A 36 4.73 27.19 2.13
N ALA A 37 5.61 28.13 2.48
CA ALA A 37 6.33 28.95 1.49
C ALA A 37 7.25 28.12 0.60
N ASP A 38 7.87 27.06 1.13
CA ASP A 38 8.70 26.16 0.34
C ASP A 38 7.85 25.16 -0.46
N LYS A 39 6.74 24.69 0.11
CA LYS A 39 5.77 23.85 -0.64
C LYS A 39 5.16 24.61 -1.82
N ALA A 40 4.94 25.92 -1.71
CA ALA A 40 4.45 26.76 -2.81
C ALA A 40 5.40 26.83 -4.01
N LYS A 41 6.69 26.51 -3.83
CA LYS A 41 7.68 26.44 -4.92
C LYS A 41 7.67 25.09 -5.63
N ILE A 42 6.97 24.09 -5.11
CA ILE A 42 6.90 22.74 -5.69
C ILE A 42 5.92 22.75 -6.86
N ARG A 43 6.44 22.44 -8.05
CA ARG A 43 5.65 22.44 -9.31
C ARG A 43 4.47 21.47 -9.28
N ASN A 44 4.65 20.28 -8.71
CA ASN A 44 3.59 19.29 -8.57
C ASN A 44 3.59 18.73 -7.15
N ARG A 45 2.52 19.00 -6.40
CA ARG A 45 2.37 18.56 -5.00
C ARG A 45 1.81 17.15 -4.85
N TYR A 46 1.29 16.53 -5.91
CA TYR A 46 0.49 15.30 -5.85
C TYR A 46 1.17 14.08 -6.46
N VAL A 47 2.37 14.26 -7.01
CA VAL A 47 3.19 13.17 -7.57
C VAL A 47 4.36 12.89 -6.63
N THR A 48 4.30 11.75 -5.95
CA THR A 48 5.38 11.26 -5.09
C THR A 48 6.40 10.49 -5.93
N ARG A 49 7.70 10.72 -5.69
CA ARG A 49 8.79 9.96 -6.31
C ARG A 49 9.22 8.80 -5.41
N LEU A 50 9.09 7.58 -5.91
CA LEU A 50 9.63 6.39 -5.26
C LEU A 50 10.93 6.00 -5.99
N SER A 51 12.07 6.23 -5.36
CA SER A 51 13.37 6.10 -6.00
C SER A 51 14.50 5.84 -5.02
N ASN A 52 15.52 5.10 -5.47
CA ASN A 52 16.80 4.94 -4.79
C ASN A 52 17.89 5.89 -5.33
N ILE A 53 17.57 6.73 -6.32
CA ILE A 53 18.56 7.57 -7.00
C ILE A 53 19.00 8.73 -6.10
N LEU A 54 20.31 8.97 -6.09
CA LEU A 54 20.94 10.14 -5.49
C LEU A 54 21.39 11.12 -6.59
N VAL A 55 21.15 12.41 -6.38
CA VAL A 55 21.70 13.52 -7.17
C VAL A 55 22.45 14.44 -6.22
N ASP A 56 23.74 14.64 -6.47
CA ASP A 56 24.64 15.40 -5.59
C ASP A 56 24.61 14.90 -4.13
N GLY A 57 24.57 13.58 -3.96
CA GLY A 57 24.48 12.90 -2.67
C GLY A 57 23.12 13.00 -1.97
N LYS A 58 22.11 13.64 -2.58
CA LYS A 58 20.76 13.80 -2.01
C LYS A 58 19.76 12.88 -2.69
N PRO A 59 18.90 12.17 -1.92
CA PRO A 59 17.87 11.31 -2.50
C PRO A 59 16.80 12.14 -3.22
N ILE A 60 16.41 11.70 -4.42
CA ILE A 60 15.33 12.34 -5.20
C ILE A 60 13.94 11.74 -4.91
N GLY A 61 13.87 10.72 -4.07
CA GLY A 61 12.66 9.98 -3.71
C GLY A 61 12.88 9.08 -2.50
N GLY A 62 11.84 8.33 -2.12
CA GLY A 62 11.86 7.44 -0.95
C GLY A 62 11.85 5.94 -1.28
N LEU A 63 11.77 5.14 -0.21
CA LEU A 63 11.70 3.65 -0.18
C LEU A 63 12.94 2.86 -0.58
N GLY A 64 13.96 3.48 -1.19
CA GLY A 64 15.24 2.80 -1.49
C GLY A 64 15.07 1.54 -2.33
N ASN A 65 15.97 0.56 -2.14
CA ASN A 65 16.09 -0.64 -2.96
C ASN A 65 15.80 -1.98 -2.27
N ALA A 66 15.53 -1.99 -0.96
CA ALA A 66 15.22 -3.19 -0.19
C ALA A 66 13.91 -3.86 -0.64
N GLU A 67 13.53 -5.01 -0.10
CA GLU A 67 12.16 -5.52 -0.28
C GLU A 67 11.17 -4.58 0.42
N ALA A 68 9.99 -4.38 -0.19
CA ALA A 68 8.83 -3.87 0.52
C ALA A 68 7.82 -5.00 0.70
N SER A 69 7.64 -5.45 1.94
CA SER A 69 6.83 -6.63 2.30
C SER A 69 5.36 -6.49 1.88
N TRP A 70 4.62 -7.60 1.83
CA TRP A 70 3.19 -7.60 1.53
C TRP A 70 2.41 -6.61 2.40
N HIS A 71 1.73 -5.67 1.75
CA HIS A 71 0.88 -4.69 2.41
C HIS A 71 -0.23 -4.14 1.52
N SER A 72 -1.21 -3.49 2.12
CA SER A 72 -2.07 -2.52 1.44
C SER A 72 -1.72 -1.08 1.89
N ASP A 73 -1.81 -0.13 0.96
CA ASP A 73 -1.39 1.25 1.23
C ASP A 73 -2.26 1.90 2.30
N MET A 74 -1.60 2.52 3.27
CA MET A 74 -2.20 3.42 4.26
C MET A 74 -3.39 2.87 5.05
N THR A 75 -3.46 1.56 5.23
CA THR A 75 -4.52 0.94 6.03
C THR A 75 -4.45 1.29 7.53
N TYR A 76 -3.40 1.99 7.97
CA TYR A 76 -3.23 2.51 9.32
C TYR A 76 -4.08 3.77 9.64
N VAL A 77 -4.81 4.33 8.67
CA VAL A 77 -5.77 5.43 8.90
C VAL A 77 -7.21 4.92 8.93
N GLU A 78 -8.11 5.69 9.55
CA GLU A 78 -9.54 5.35 9.69
C GLU A 78 -10.28 5.22 8.35
N THR A 79 -9.91 6.05 7.36
CA THR A 79 -10.48 6.00 6.02
C THR A 79 -9.37 5.78 4.98
N PRO A 80 -8.97 4.52 4.75
CA PRO A 80 -7.87 4.19 3.85
C PRO A 80 -8.15 4.63 2.41
N PRO A 81 -7.10 4.95 1.65
CA PRO A 81 -7.22 5.32 0.24
C PRO A 81 -7.80 4.17 -0.59
N PRO A 82 -8.73 4.42 -1.52
CA PRO A 82 -9.32 3.37 -2.34
C PRO A 82 -8.36 2.84 -3.41
N ALA A 83 -7.46 3.68 -3.91
CA ALA A 83 -6.60 3.32 -5.04
C ALA A 83 -5.24 4.02 -5.03
N SER A 84 -4.29 3.39 -5.70
CA SER A 84 -2.97 3.94 -5.96
C SER A 84 -2.66 3.83 -7.45
N VAL A 85 -1.99 4.85 -8.00
CA VAL A 85 -1.58 4.90 -9.40
C VAL A 85 -0.06 5.04 -9.45
N LEU A 86 0.61 4.17 -10.19
CA LEU A 86 2.08 4.10 -10.26
C LEU A 86 2.57 4.00 -11.70
N LEU A 87 3.42 4.95 -12.08
CA LEU A 87 4.07 5.02 -13.39
C LEU A 87 5.55 4.60 -13.27
N GLY A 88 5.97 3.67 -14.12
CA GLY A 88 7.38 3.27 -14.27
C GLY A 88 8.16 4.24 -15.15
N VAL A 89 9.27 4.79 -14.64
CA VAL A 89 10.10 5.75 -15.38
C VAL A 89 11.48 5.18 -15.66
N GLU A 90 12.22 4.83 -14.61
CA GLU A 90 13.49 4.11 -14.71
C GLU A 90 13.31 2.76 -14.01
N ILE A 91 13.56 1.67 -14.74
CA ILE A 91 13.31 0.30 -14.26
C ILE A 91 14.66 -0.44 -14.20
N PRO A 92 15.01 -1.09 -13.07
CA PRO A 92 16.22 -1.89 -12.99
C PRO A 92 16.11 -3.12 -13.92
N GLU A 93 17.25 -3.59 -14.43
CA GLU A 93 17.29 -4.76 -15.31
C GLU A 93 16.85 -6.05 -14.59
N THR A 94 17.12 -6.13 -13.28
CA THR A 94 16.76 -7.26 -12.43
C THR A 94 16.15 -6.79 -11.10
N GLY A 95 15.14 -7.51 -10.60
CA GLY A 95 14.47 -7.19 -9.34
C GLY A 95 13.48 -6.03 -9.46
N GLY A 96 12.97 -5.54 -8.33
CA GLY A 96 12.09 -4.35 -8.28
C GLY A 96 10.69 -4.53 -8.89
N ASP A 97 10.35 -5.75 -9.28
CA ASP A 97 9.01 -6.17 -9.69
C ASP A 97 8.00 -5.96 -8.57
N THR A 98 6.74 -5.76 -8.96
CA THR A 98 5.65 -5.62 -8.00
C THR A 98 4.71 -6.80 -8.12
N CYS A 99 4.46 -7.49 -7.02
CA CYS A 99 3.49 -8.57 -6.95
C CYS A 99 2.21 -8.05 -6.29
N PHE A 100 1.06 -8.54 -6.74
CA PHE A 100 -0.26 -8.20 -6.23
C PHE A 100 -1.02 -9.49 -5.92
N ALA A 101 -1.57 -9.61 -4.71
CA ALA A 101 -2.37 -10.76 -4.30
C ALA A 101 -3.86 -10.37 -4.23
N ASP A 102 -4.73 -11.06 -4.96
CA ASP A 102 -6.18 -10.79 -4.98
C ASP A 102 -6.85 -11.34 -3.71
N GLN A 103 -7.22 -10.43 -2.81
CA GLN A 103 -7.82 -10.78 -1.54
C GLN A 103 -9.30 -11.17 -1.62
N GLN A 104 -9.96 -10.89 -2.75
CA GLN A 104 -11.28 -11.44 -3.03
C GLN A 104 -11.18 -12.92 -3.39
N ALA A 105 -10.23 -13.28 -4.25
CA ALA A 105 -9.97 -14.68 -4.60
C ALA A 105 -9.51 -15.48 -3.37
N ALA A 106 -8.60 -14.91 -2.58
CA ALA A 106 -8.15 -15.54 -1.33
C ALA A 106 -9.28 -15.76 -0.33
N TYR A 107 -10.21 -14.79 -0.18
CA TYR A 107 -11.40 -14.95 0.66
C TYR A 107 -12.35 -16.04 0.13
N ALA A 108 -12.60 -16.04 -1.18
CA ALA A 108 -13.52 -16.98 -1.81
C ALA A 108 -13.04 -18.43 -1.63
N ALA A 109 -11.73 -18.67 -1.75
CA ALA A 109 -11.09 -19.97 -1.55
C ALA A 109 -10.81 -20.33 -0.07
N LEU A 110 -10.98 -19.39 0.86
CA LEU A 110 -10.61 -19.57 2.27
C LEU A 110 -11.31 -20.80 2.90
N PRO A 111 -10.56 -21.70 3.58
CA PRO A 111 -11.13 -22.86 4.26
C PRO A 111 -12.20 -22.44 5.27
N ASP A 112 -13.25 -23.24 5.41
CA ASP A 112 -14.43 -22.88 6.20
C ASP A 112 -14.09 -22.66 7.69
N ASP A 113 -13.15 -23.43 8.24
CA ASP A 113 -12.69 -23.29 9.62
C ASP A 113 -11.93 -21.97 9.84
N LEU A 114 -11.01 -21.62 8.94
CA LEU A 114 -10.27 -20.35 9.01
C LEU A 114 -11.22 -19.17 8.77
N LYS A 115 -12.15 -19.28 7.83
CA LYS A 115 -13.19 -18.28 7.56
C LYS A 115 -14.07 -18.05 8.78
N ALA A 116 -14.45 -19.10 9.51
CA ALA A 116 -15.23 -18.98 10.74
C ALA A 116 -14.42 -18.31 11.87
N ARG A 117 -13.14 -18.67 12.03
CA ARG A 117 -12.25 -18.09 13.06
C ARG A 117 -12.07 -16.58 12.88
N VAL A 118 -12.00 -16.08 11.65
CA VAL A 118 -11.76 -14.65 11.38
C VAL A 118 -13.01 -13.83 11.08
N ALA A 119 -14.19 -14.46 11.03
CA ALA A 119 -15.46 -13.86 10.60
C ALA A 119 -15.77 -12.50 11.25
N ASN A 120 -15.49 -12.37 12.54
CA ASN A 120 -15.84 -11.20 13.36
C ASN A 120 -14.60 -10.55 14.01
N LEU A 121 -13.39 -10.89 13.54
CA LEU A 121 -12.17 -10.33 14.08
C LEU A 121 -11.77 -9.05 13.36
N THR A 122 -10.99 -8.24 14.06
CA THR A 122 -10.36 -7.03 13.54
C THR A 122 -8.84 -7.12 13.68
N ILE A 123 -8.11 -6.31 12.92
CA ILE A 123 -6.66 -6.17 13.01
C ILE A 123 -6.35 -4.70 13.28
N LYS A 124 -5.43 -4.43 14.20
CA LYS A 124 -4.78 -3.13 14.40
C LYS A 124 -3.65 -2.99 13.38
N HIS A 125 -3.70 -1.94 12.57
CA HIS A 125 -2.78 -1.71 11.46
C HIS A 125 -1.75 -0.65 11.84
N ASP A 126 -0.48 -1.02 11.91
CA ASP A 126 0.60 -0.14 12.37
C ASP A 126 0.82 1.10 11.48
N ALA A 127 0.79 2.26 12.12
CA ALA A 127 1.08 3.57 11.54
C ALA A 127 2.56 3.96 11.66
N ALA A 128 3.31 3.36 12.59
CA ALA A 128 4.65 3.80 12.94
C ALA A 128 5.71 3.34 11.94
N HIS A 129 5.53 2.19 11.27
CA HIS A 129 6.53 1.65 10.35
C HIS A 129 6.13 1.80 8.88
N THR A 130 7.14 1.84 8.02
CA THR A 130 7.01 1.93 6.55
C THR A 130 6.92 0.56 5.90
N SER A 131 6.75 0.53 4.58
CA SER A 131 6.72 -0.72 3.80
C SER A 131 7.96 -1.59 3.85
N ILE A 132 9.06 -1.01 4.33
CA ILE A 132 10.38 -1.63 4.44
C ILE A 132 10.83 -1.79 5.90
N GLY A 133 9.90 -1.76 6.86
CA GLY A 133 10.18 -1.96 8.30
C GLY A 133 10.84 -0.78 9.02
N LYS A 134 11.04 0.37 8.36
CA LYS A 134 11.63 1.55 9.02
C LYS A 134 10.60 2.32 9.83
N LEU A 135 10.97 2.69 11.07
CA LEU A 135 10.21 3.63 11.90
C LEU A 135 10.11 4.99 11.20
N ARG A 136 8.89 5.55 11.18
CA ARG A 136 8.60 6.85 10.57
C ARG A 136 9.01 7.99 11.49
N PRO A 137 9.45 9.13 10.95
CA PRO A 137 9.74 10.31 11.76
C PRO A 137 8.52 10.73 12.60
N GLY A 138 8.74 10.92 13.91
CA GLY A 138 7.72 11.36 14.85
C GLY A 138 7.01 10.25 15.62
N PHE A 139 7.38 8.99 15.39
CA PHE A 139 6.96 7.87 16.23
C PHE A 139 8.10 7.43 17.15
N GLU A 140 7.74 6.98 18.35
CA GLU A 140 8.66 6.31 19.28
C GLU A 140 8.67 4.81 19.01
N PRO A 141 9.81 4.12 19.22
CA PRO A 141 9.88 2.67 19.11
C PRO A 141 9.03 2.00 20.21
N PHE A 142 8.53 0.81 19.90
CA PHE A 142 7.80 -0.05 20.83
C PHE A 142 8.22 -1.51 20.59
N ASP A 143 8.11 -2.34 21.63
CA ASP A 143 8.50 -3.75 21.58
C ASP A 143 7.27 -4.69 21.54
N ASP A 144 6.06 -4.14 21.68
CA ASP A 144 4.80 -4.89 21.70
C ASP A 144 3.85 -4.37 20.59
N PRO A 145 3.41 -5.22 19.64
CA PRO A 145 2.48 -4.81 18.58
C PRO A 145 1.11 -4.34 19.11
N ARG A 146 0.75 -4.66 20.35
CA ARG A 146 -0.47 -4.14 20.99
C ARG A 146 -0.38 -2.64 21.23
N ASP A 147 0.83 -2.09 21.39
CA ASP A 147 1.08 -0.68 21.60
C ASP A 147 1.22 0.10 20.29
N ALA A 148 1.36 -0.59 19.14
CA ALA A 148 1.51 0.02 17.83
C ALA A 148 0.38 1.01 17.53
N PRO A 149 0.64 2.27 17.17
CA PRO A 149 -0.44 3.21 16.84
C PRO A 149 -1.09 2.84 15.50
N GLY A 150 -2.34 3.23 15.30
CA GLY A 150 -3.02 3.11 14.01
C GLY A 150 -4.46 2.62 14.12
N ALA A 151 -5.12 2.57 12.97
CA ALA A 151 -6.52 2.22 12.85
C ALA A 151 -6.77 0.71 13.01
N VAL A 152 -8.01 0.36 13.37
CA VAL A 152 -8.47 -1.02 13.53
C VAL A 152 -9.51 -1.32 12.46
N HIS A 153 -9.28 -2.36 11.66
CA HIS A 153 -10.15 -2.73 10.54
C HIS A 153 -10.62 -4.19 10.64
N PRO A 154 -11.82 -4.53 10.14
CA PRO A 154 -12.27 -5.92 10.10
C PRO A 154 -11.40 -6.77 9.18
N VAL A 155 -11.12 -8.02 9.57
CA VAL A 155 -10.38 -8.98 8.73
C VAL A 155 -11.10 -9.24 7.42
N ILE A 156 -12.44 -9.29 7.47
CA ILE A 156 -13.31 -9.45 6.30
C ILE A 156 -14.08 -8.16 6.10
N ARG A 157 -13.88 -7.52 4.96
CA ARG A 157 -14.59 -6.31 4.54
C ARG A 157 -15.50 -6.62 3.36
N THR A 158 -16.61 -5.90 3.27
CA THR A 158 -17.41 -5.84 2.03
C THR A 158 -16.92 -4.68 1.19
N HIS A 159 -16.50 -4.96 -0.04
CA HIS A 159 -16.08 -3.95 -0.99
C HIS A 159 -17.26 -3.07 -1.40
N GLU A 160 -17.11 -1.74 -1.30
CA GLU A 160 -18.27 -0.83 -1.36
C GLU A 160 -18.98 -0.83 -2.72
N GLU A 161 -18.25 -0.94 -3.82
CA GLU A 161 -18.83 -0.88 -5.18
C GLU A 161 -19.25 -2.24 -5.74
N THR A 162 -18.63 -3.34 -5.32
CA THR A 162 -18.92 -4.68 -5.87
C THR A 162 -19.81 -5.52 -4.95
N GLY A 163 -19.88 -5.19 -3.65
CA GLY A 163 -20.56 -6.01 -2.64
C GLY A 163 -19.84 -7.33 -2.32
N GLU A 164 -18.68 -7.58 -2.93
CA GLU A 164 -17.88 -8.78 -2.69
C GLU A 164 -17.20 -8.71 -1.32
N LYS A 165 -17.06 -9.86 -0.66
CA LYS A 165 -16.24 -9.97 0.55
C LYS A 165 -14.77 -10.18 0.18
N VAL A 166 -13.88 -9.50 0.90
CA VAL A 166 -12.43 -9.54 0.71
C VAL A 166 -11.71 -9.71 2.04
N LEU A 167 -10.55 -10.36 2.03
CA LEU A 167 -9.61 -10.27 3.15
C LEU A 167 -8.96 -8.88 3.16
N TYR A 168 -8.87 -8.25 4.32
CA TYR A 168 -8.34 -6.90 4.45
C TYR A 168 -7.20 -6.86 5.47
N LEU A 169 -6.03 -7.36 5.04
CA LEU A 169 -4.87 -7.66 5.87
C LEU A 169 -3.79 -6.60 5.69
N GLY A 170 -3.79 -5.52 6.48
CA GLY A 170 -2.94 -4.34 6.27
C GLY A 170 -1.45 -4.61 5.97
N ARG A 171 -0.63 -4.75 6.99
CA ARG A 171 0.79 -5.15 6.95
C ARG A 171 0.98 -6.19 8.05
N ARG A 172 1.75 -7.24 7.80
CA ARG A 172 1.95 -8.31 8.81
C ARG A 172 2.78 -7.85 10.00
N GLU A 173 3.88 -7.16 9.72
CA GLU A 173 4.78 -6.58 10.73
C GLU A 173 4.01 -5.59 11.61
N TRP A 174 4.10 -5.75 12.92
CA TRP A 174 3.40 -4.96 13.94
C TRP A 174 1.86 -5.01 13.89
N ALA A 175 1.25 -5.94 13.16
CA ALA A 175 -0.18 -6.20 13.26
C ALA A 175 -0.53 -6.91 14.57
N CYS A 176 -1.72 -6.63 15.09
CA CYS A 176 -2.27 -7.33 16.25
C CYS A 176 -3.78 -7.51 16.10
N ILE A 177 -4.33 -8.63 16.57
CA ILE A 177 -5.78 -8.86 16.67
C ILE A 177 -6.25 -8.44 18.07
N PRO A 178 -7.03 -7.36 18.21
CA PRO A 178 -7.54 -6.94 19.50
C PRO A 178 -8.40 -8.02 20.16
N GLY A 179 -8.20 -8.24 21.46
CA GLY A 179 -8.96 -9.20 22.26
C GLY A 179 -8.40 -10.63 22.31
N LEU A 180 -7.39 -10.96 21.50
CA LEU A 180 -6.63 -12.19 21.62
C LEU A 180 -5.38 -12.00 22.49
N SER A 181 -4.86 -13.08 23.07
CA SER A 181 -3.48 -13.04 23.59
C SER A 181 -2.49 -12.85 22.45
N LEU A 182 -1.30 -12.31 22.74
CA LEU A 182 -0.28 -12.05 21.72
C LEU A 182 0.07 -13.32 20.92
N ASN A 183 0.24 -14.46 21.60
CA ASN A 183 0.56 -15.73 20.94
C ASN A 183 -0.56 -16.21 20.02
N GLU A 184 -1.82 -16.09 20.44
CA GLU A 184 -2.98 -16.45 19.60
C GLU A 184 -3.12 -15.51 18.39
N SER A 185 -2.88 -14.21 18.61
CA SER A 185 -2.86 -13.20 17.54
C SER A 185 -1.79 -13.52 16.51
N GLU A 186 -0.53 -13.70 16.93
CA GLU A 186 0.58 -13.99 16.01
C GLU A 186 0.35 -15.28 15.22
N ALA A 187 -0.08 -16.36 15.88
CA ALA A 187 -0.35 -17.63 15.21
C ALA A 187 -1.44 -17.51 14.13
N LEU A 188 -2.55 -16.82 14.44
CA LEU A 188 -3.63 -16.62 13.49
C LEU A 188 -3.25 -15.65 12.35
N LEU A 189 -2.47 -14.60 12.67
CA LEU A 189 -1.97 -13.66 11.68
C LEU A 189 -1.00 -14.36 10.71
N ASP A 190 -0.12 -15.24 11.17
CA ASP A 190 0.79 -16.01 10.31
C ASP A 190 0.02 -16.94 9.37
N GLU A 191 -0.97 -17.66 9.89
CA GLU A 191 -1.81 -18.56 9.11
C GLU A 191 -2.57 -17.81 8.00
N ILE A 192 -3.23 -16.70 8.34
CA ILE A 192 -4.03 -15.96 7.36
C ILE A 192 -3.17 -15.17 6.36
N TRP A 193 -2.00 -14.65 6.76
CA TRP A 193 -1.08 -14.00 5.81
C TRP A 193 -0.47 -15.01 4.85
N HIS A 194 -0.11 -16.20 5.33
CA HIS A 194 0.37 -17.28 4.48
C HIS A 194 -0.67 -17.63 3.42
N TRP A 195 -1.93 -17.84 3.83
CA TRP A 195 -3.03 -18.10 2.92
C TRP A 195 -3.23 -16.98 1.89
N ALA A 196 -3.32 -15.74 2.36
CA ALA A 196 -3.61 -14.55 1.57
C ALA A 196 -2.57 -14.24 0.48
N THR A 197 -1.38 -14.84 0.58
CA THR A 197 -0.24 -14.58 -0.30
C THR A 197 0.22 -15.83 -1.06
N LEU A 198 -0.58 -16.90 -1.07
CA LEU A 198 -0.33 -18.10 -1.87
C LEU A 198 -0.17 -17.74 -3.36
N PRO A 199 0.76 -18.40 -4.09
CA PRO A 199 1.08 -18.04 -5.48
C PRO A 199 -0.11 -18.03 -6.45
N GLU A 200 -1.13 -18.85 -6.19
CA GLU A 200 -2.37 -18.91 -6.99
C GLU A 200 -3.21 -17.63 -6.93
N PHE A 201 -3.05 -16.82 -5.88
CA PHE A 201 -3.71 -15.51 -5.76
C PHE A 201 -2.83 -14.37 -6.28
N VAL A 202 -1.58 -14.66 -6.67
CA VAL A 202 -0.56 -13.64 -6.95
C VAL A 202 -0.37 -13.43 -8.44
N TRP A 203 -0.49 -12.17 -8.85
CA TRP A 203 -0.03 -11.70 -10.15
C TRP A 203 1.24 -10.86 -10.02
N ARG A 204 2.21 -11.08 -10.92
CA ARG A 204 3.49 -10.37 -10.93
C ARG A 204 3.56 -9.39 -12.10
N GLN A 205 3.76 -8.12 -11.78
CA GLN A 205 4.06 -7.07 -12.73
C GLN A 205 5.56 -6.99 -12.97
N ARG A 206 5.98 -7.48 -14.14
CA ARG A 206 7.30 -7.23 -14.72
C ARG A 206 7.31 -5.87 -15.40
N TRP A 207 8.01 -4.93 -14.79
CA TRP A 207 8.01 -3.54 -15.21
C TRP A 207 8.73 -3.33 -16.54
N GLN A 208 8.17 -2.44 -17.34
CA GLN A 208 8.84 -1.76 -18.45
C GLN A 208 8.70 -0.25 -18.24
N PRO A 209 9.62 0.57 -18.77
CA PRO A 209 9.43 2.01 -18.84
C PRO A 209 8.07 2.36 -19.43
N SER A 210 7.42 3.38 -18.88
CA SER A 210 6.10 3.85 -19.30
C SER A 210 4.94 2.87 -19.00
N ASP A 211 5.15 1.81 -18.21
CA ASP A 211 4.03 1.06 -17.65
C ASP A 211 3.29 1.90 -16.61
N LEU A 212 1.98 1.97 -16.73
CA LEU A 212 1.09 2.57 -15.73
C LEU A 212 0.26 1.45 -15.07
N ILE A 213 0.36 1.35 -13.75
CA ILE A 213 -0.43 0.42 -12.94
C ILE A 213 -1.38 1.21 -12.05
N ILE A 214 -2.61 0.72 -11.95
CA ILE A 214 -3.62 1.21 -11.02
C ILE A 214 -4.11 0.00 -10.25
N TRP A 215 -4.22 0.11 -8.93
CA TRP A 215 -4.77 -0.98 -8.11
C TRP A 215 -5.73 -0.46 -7.05
N ASP A 216 -6.66 -1.33 -6.68
CA ASP A 216 -7.63 -1.10 -5.62
C ASP A 216 -7.07 -1.57 -4.27
N ASN A 217 -6.66 -0.63 -3.42
CA ASN A 217 -6.08 -0.93 -2.11
C ASN A 217 -7.04 -1.68 -1.18
N ARG A 218 -8.35 -1.65 -1.45
CA ARG A 218 -9.35 -2.34 -0.64
C ARG A 218 -9.41 -3.83 -0.96
N ARG A 219 -8.84 -4.26 -2.09
CA ARG A 219 -8.92 -5.63 -2.61
C ARG A 219 -7.57 -6.33 -2.75
N VAL A 220 -6.46 -5.61 -2.83
CA VAL A 220 -5.15 -6.24 -3.06
C VAL A 220 -4.17 -5.98 -1.92
N LEU A 221 -3.37 -7.01 -1.63
CA LEU A 221 -2.05 -6.82 -1.06
C LEU A 221 -1.06 -6.65 -2.19
N HIS A 222 -0.01 -5.88 -1.96
CA HIS A 222 1.09 -5.76 -2.88
C HIS A 222 2.43 -5.77 -2.17
N ARG A 223 3.47 -6.21 -2.87
CA ARG A 223 4.86 -6.17 -2.41
C ARG A 223 5.78 -5.79 -3.56
N ARG A 224 6.96 -5.29 -3.24
CA ARG A 224 8.01 -5.00 -4.23
C ARG A 224 9.24 -5.84 -3.90
N ASP A 225 9.71 -6.63 -4.86
CA ASP A 225 11.00 -7.32 -4.77
C ASP A 225 12.13 -6.31 -4.50
N GLU A 226 13.17 -6.73 -3.79
CA GLU A 226 14.41 -5.96 -3.74
C GLU A 226 15.07 -5.84 -5.13
N PHE A 227 16.03 -4.93 -5.25
CA PHE A 227 16.84 -4.77 -6.45
C PHE A 227 18.24 -4.24 -6.11
N PRO A 228 19.23 -4.40 -7.01
CA PRO A 228 20.60 -3.97 -6.76
C PRO A 228 20.68 -2.48 -6.42
N GLN A 229 21.50 -2.13 -5.42
CA GLN A 229 21.59 -0.75 -4.92
C GLN A 229 22.16 0.22 -5.96
N ASP A 230 23.05 -0.27 -6.82
CA ASP A 230 23.71 0.45 -7.92
C ASP A 230 22.82 0.58 -9.17
N SER A 231 21.73 -0.18 -9.26
CA SER A 231 20.72 -0.01 -10.30
C SER A 231 19.84 1.21 -10.03
N ARG A 232 19.38 1.87 -11.09
CA ARG A 232 18.51 3.05 -10.97
C ARG A 232 17.05 2.64 -11.07
N ARG A 233 16.25 3.05 -10.09
CA ARG A 233 14.79 2.91 -10.13
C ARG A 233 14.12 4.24 -9.82
N LEU A 234 13.21 4.65 -10.70
CA LEU A 234 12.35 5.81 -10.52
C LEU A 234 10.93 5.45 -10.88
N MET A 235 10.03 5.58 -9.92
CA MET A 235 8.59 5.50 -10.13
C MET A 235 7.92 6.78 -9.68
N LYS A 236 6.80 7.11 -10.31
CA LYS A 236 5.96 8.26 -9.94
C LYS A 236 4.60 7.76 -9.49
N ARG A 237 4.19 8.14 -8.29
CA ARG A 237 2.95 7.69 -7.65
C ARG A 237 2.01 8.85 -7.38
N CYS A 238 0.72 8.66 -7.68
CA CYS A 238 -0.36 9.44 -7.10
C CYS A 238 -1.17 8.54 -6.15
N GLN A 239 -1.44 9.04 -4.95
CA GLN A 239 -2.28 8.38 -3.97
C GLN A 239 -3.68 8.97 -4.04
N VAL A 240 -4.69 8.13 -4.28
CA VAL A 240 -6.09 8.56 -4.30
C VAL A 240 -6.61 8.50 -2.86
N LEU A 241 -7.20 9.58 -2.38
CA LEU A 241 -7.88 9.64 -1.09
C LEU A 241 -9.33 9.17 -1.22
N ALA A 242 -9.86 8.62 -0.13
CA ALA A 242 -11.28 8.30 -0.06
C ALA A 242 -12.11 9.59 -0.24
N ARG A 243 -13.23 9.49 -0.96
CA ARG A 243 -14.17 10.59 -1.05
C ARG A 243 -14.84 10.75 0.30
N THR A 244 -14.69 11.92 0.92
CA THR A 244 -15.49 12.28 2.10
C THR A 244 -16.95 12.28 1.66
N VAL A 245 -17.77 11.38 2.22
CA VAL A 245 -19.22 11.44 1.99
C VAL A 245 -19.74 12.65 2.76
N SER A 246 -19.88 13.78 2.09
CA SER A 246 -20.68 14.90 2.61
C SER A 246 -22.13 14.45 2.67
N GLY A 247 -22.64 14.14 3.87
CA GLY A 247 -24.06 13.94 4.13
C GLY A 247 -24.53 12.48 4.17
N ARG A 248 -24.42 11.85 5.33
CA ARG A 248 -25.58 11.16 5.92
C ARG A 248 -25.96 11.95 7.16
N GLU A 249 -26.81 12.95 6.98
CA GLU A 249 -27.66 13.40 8.09
C GLU A 249 -28.45 12.16 8.54
N LYS A 250 -28.38 11.89 9.84
CA LYS A 250 -29.29 10.95 10.50
C LYS A 250 -30.68 11.55 10.57
#